data_AF-A0A6J4TPD6-F1
#
_entry.id   AF-A0A6J4TPD6-F1
#
_cell.length_a   1.000
_cell.length_b   1.000
_cell.length_c   1.000
_cell.angle_alpha   90.00
_cell.angle_beta   90.00
_cell.angle_gamma   90.00
#
_symmetry.space_group_name_H-M   'P 1'
#
loop_
_entity.id
_entity.type
_entity.pdbx_description
1 polymer ?
#
loop_
_entity_poly.entity_id
_entity_poly.type
_entity_poly.pdbx_seq_one_letter_code
_entity_poly.pdbx_strand_id
1 'polypeptide(L)'
;MTSLPRAGRVLAVTAALVGAATLPTADAKTERSCRLPSSASLVVAFDRAVVWETRPGLRFGCLRGVGRAIALDPEAGSGAEAPWALAGRRLAFALGTYEGTEPEVEFLNVRNLATGRLEATALTQDVVPPDDPRRRFLRLTDVVLARDGRFAFLACESEYARGGVCVLRRGMVDTPAEDVLIVRAPLIRRRSLTLSASQRSVGWTQDGRRRSAPLPRVPG
;
A
#
# COMPACT_ATOMS: atom_id res chain seq x y z
N MET A 1 1.18 -16.32 57.63
CA MET A 1 2.00 -15.11 57.39
C MET A 1 2.77 -15.31 56.10
N THR A 2 2.26 -14.77 55.00
CA THR A 2 2.92 -14.81 53.69
C THR A 2 2.52 -13.54 52.94
N SER A 3 3.53 -12.84 52.45
CA SER A 3 3.53 -11.49 51.89
C SER A 3 2.82 -11.40 50.54
N LEU A 4 1.97 -10.37 50.38
CA LEU A 4 1.45 -9.89 49.09
C LEU A 4 2.43 -8.89 48.45
N PRO A 5 2.68 -8.95 47.13
CA PRO A 5 3.55 -8.00 46.44
C PRO A 5 2.82 -6.72 45.99
N ARG A 6 3.63 -5.67 45.94
CA ARG A 6 3.32 -4.28 45.55
C ARG A 6 2.71 -4.16 44.15
N ALA A 7 1.54 -3.53 44.06
CA ALA A 7 1.04 -2.93 42.82
C ALA A 7 1.28 -1.40 42.87
N GLY A 8 2.23 -0.95 42.05
CA GLY A 8 2.53 0.47 41.86
C GLY A 8 1.39 1.16 41.11
N ARG A 9 0.93 2.27 41.67
CA ARG A 9 -0.11 3.15 41.12
C ARG A 9 0.39 3.80 39.82
N VAL A 10 -0.35 3.62 38.73
CA VAL A 10 -0.22 4.42 37.51
C VAL A 10 -1.08 5.67 37.69
N LEU A 11 -0.43 6.83 37.77
CA LEU A 11 -1.12 8.12 37.75
C LEU A 11 -1.62 8.39 36.33
N ALA A 12 -2.94 8.46 36.15
CA ALA A 12 -3.56 9.07 34.99
C ALA A 12 -3.48 10.60 35.17
N VAL A 13 -2.82 11.30 34.25
CA VAL A 13 -2.88 12.76 34.15
C VAL A 13 -3.71 13.10 32.92
N THR A 14 -4.98 13.42 33.15
CA THR A 14 -5.88 14.04 32.18
C THR A 14 -5.59 15.54 32.15
N ALA A 15 -4.97 16.03 31.09
CA ALA A 15 -4.92 17.46 30.80
C ALA A 15 -6.03 17.79 29.79
N ALA A 16 -7.07 18.46 30.27
CA ALA A 16 -8.07 19.11 29.43
C ALA A 16 -7.50 20.44 28.93
N LEU A 17 -7.62 20.70 27.63
CA LEU A 17 -7.53 22.06 27.07
C LEU A 17 -8.42 22.17 25.83
N VAL A 18 -9.41 23.03 25.97
CA VAL A 18 -10.36 23.50 24.96
C VAL A 18 -9.66 24.54 24.08
N GLY A 19 -9.84 24.49 22.77
CA GLY A 19 -9.51 25.64 21.91
C GLY A 19 -9.36 25.34 20.42
N ALA A 20 -10.39 25.72 19.66
CA ALA A 20 -10.40 26.05 18.22
C ALA A 20 -9.99 24.98 17.20
N ALA A 21 -11.02 24.29 16.68
CA ALA A 21 -10.96 23.59 15.41
C ALA A 21 -10.77 24.59 14.26
N THR A 22 -9.54 24.67 13.76
CA THR A 22 -9.28 25.12 12.39
C THR A 22 -9.18 23.87 11.53
N LEU A 23 -10.08 23.74 10.56
CA LEU A 23 -9.97 22.75 9.49
C LEU A 23 -8.68 23.04 8.73
N PRO A 24 -7.70 22.11 8.64
CA PRO A 24 -6.56 22.33 7.77
C PRO A 24 -7.00 22.06 6.35
N THR A 25 -7.22 23.13 5.61
CA THR A 25 -7.20 23.16 4.15
C THR A 25 -5.86 22.59 3.66
N ALA A 26 -5.93 21.94 2.50
CA ALA A 26 -4.83 21.32 1.80
C ALA A 26 -3.67 22.30 1.57
N ASP A 27 -2.75 22.34 2.51
CA ASP A 27 -1.43 22.91 2.32
C ASP A 27 -0.46 21.99 3.05
N ALA A 28 0.23 21.16 2.26
CA ALA A 28 1.20 20.19 2.72
C ALA A 28 2.38 20.93 3.35
N LYS A 29 2.23 21.34 4.61
CA LYS A 29 3.34 21.80 5.45
C LYS A 29 4.34 20.66 5.51
N THR A 30 5.39 20.89 4.74
CA THR A 30 6.50 19.99 4.48
C THR A 30 7.32 19.93 5.77
N GLU A 31 6.98 19.02 6.68
CA GLU A 31 7.72 18.85 7.92
C GLU A 31 9.12 18.28 7.62
N ARG A 32 10.14 19.01 8.09
CA ARG A 32 11.56 18.68 7.90
C ARG A 32 11.96 17.62 8.91
N SER A 33 11.96 16.35 8.49
CA SER A 33 12.80 15.21 8.91
C SER A 33 12.00 13.91 8.85
N CYS A 34 12.65 12.78 8.53
CA CYS A 34 12.04 11.45 8.64
C CYS A 34 11.88 10.97 10.08
N ARG A 35 11.76 11.89 11.04
CA ARG A 35 11.50 11.54 12.44
C ARG A 35 10.02 11.27 12.60
N LEU A 36 9.69 10.14 13.20
CA LEU A 36 8.33 9.88 13.64
C LEU A 36 7.93 10.93 14.68
N PRO A 37 6.81 11.66 14.49
CA PRO A 37 6.20 12.42 15.56
C PRO A 37 5.89 11.52 16.76
N SER A 38 5.90 12.06 17.98
CA SER A 38 5.57 11.29 19.18
C SER A 38 4.13 10.75 19.18
N SER A 39 3.22 11.40 18.45
CA SER A 39 1.84 10.97 18.26
C SER A 39 1.66 9.97 17.11
N ALA A 40 2.73 9.60 16.41
CA ALA A 40 2.65 8.73 15.24
C ALA A 40 2.93 7.26 15.57
N SER A 41 2.26 6.38 14.83
CA SER A 41 2.47 4.94 14.82
C SER A 41 3.26 4.53 13.58
N LEU A 42 4.32 3.74 13.75
CA LEU A 42 5.07 3.18 12.61
C LEU A 42 4.21 2.14 11.90
N VAL A 43 4.03 2.29 10.58
CA VAL A 43 3.27 1.35 9.74
C VAL A 43 4.22 0.34 9.10
N VAL A 44 5.27 0.83 8.42
CA VAL A 44 6.29 -0.02 7.82
C VAL A 44 7.62 0.74 7.74
N ALA A 45 8.71 0.01 7.94
CA ALA A 45 10.06 0.51 7.75
C ALA A 45 10.77 -0.30 6.66
N PHE A 46 11.38 0.42 5.73
CA PHE A 46 12.37 -0.09 4.81
C PHE A 46 13.75 0.45 5.25
N ASP A 47 14.83 -0.14 4.75
CA ASP A 47 16.19 0.32 5.06
C ASP A 47 16.39 1.83 4.81
N ARG A 48 15.72 2.36 3.77
CA ARG A 48 15.87 3.75 3.31
C ARG A 48 14.64 4.61 3.47
N ALA A 49 13.49 4.06 3.84
CA ALA A 49 12.25 4.83 3.95
C ALA A 49 11.43 4.35 5.14
N VAL A 50 10.60 5.24 5.67
CA VAL A 50 9.66 4.90 6.74
C VAL A 50 8.27 5.41 6.35
N VAL A 51 7.25 4.63 6.69
CA VAL A 51 5.85 5.01 6.58
C VAL A 51 5.24 4.97 7.96
N TRP A 52 4.50 6.00 8.32
CA TRP A 52 3.85 6.12 9.62
C TRP A 52 2.47 6.73 9.49
N GLU A 53 1.68 6.59 10.53
CA GLU A 53 0.33 7.10 10.65
C GLU A 53 0.26 8.06 11.83
N THR A 54 -0.26 9.28 11.65
CA THR A 54 -0.39 10.27 12.73
C THR A 54 -1.77 10.25 13.39
N ARG A 55 -2.78 9.79 12.66
CA ARG A 55 -4.15 9.53 13.10
C ARG A 55 -4.77 8.51 12.15
N PRO A 56 -5.83 7.79 12.54
CA PRO A 56 -6.43 6.77 11.68
C PRO A 56 -6.69 7.30 10.27
N GLY A 57 -6.08 6.65 9.27
CA GLY A 57 -6.25 7.01 7.86
C GLY A 57 -5.42 8.20 7.36
N LEU A 58 -4.51 8.77 8.16
CA LEU A 58 -3.54 9.78 7.68
C LEU A 58 -2.11 9.26 7.79
N ARG A 59 -1.57 8.83 6.66
CA ARG A 59 -0.29 8.15 6.49
C ARG A 59 0.70 9.01 5.72
N PHE A 60 1.94 8.98 6.17
CA PHE A 60 3.05 9.71 5.58
C PHE A 60 4.19 8.77 5.25
N GLY A 61 4.86 9.02 4.12
CA GLY A 61 6.09 8.35 3.71
C GLY A 61 7.26 9.33 3.74
N CYS A 62 8.43 8.86 4.15
CA CYS A 62 9.67 9.64 4.09
C CYS A 62 10.85 8.80 3.63
N LEU A 63 11.60 9.34 2.68
CA LEU A 63 12.88 8.77 2.25
C LEU A 63 14.01 9.37 3.09
N ARG A 64 14.72 8.53 3.86
CA ARG A 64 15.74 8.95 4.84
C ARG A 64 16.83 9.85 4.26
N GLY A 65 17.22 9.63 3.01
CA GLY A 65 18.21 10.48 2.31
C GLY A 65 17.69 11.85 1.86
N VAL A 66 16.37 12.05 1.81
CA VAL A 66 15.73 13.33 1.41
C VAL A 66 15.26 14.09 2.66
N GLY A 67 14.83 13.38 3.70
CA GLY A 67 14.40 13.98 4.96
C GLY A 67 13.05 14.69 4.90
N ARG A 68 12.29 14.52 3.80
CA ARG A 68 10.98 15.14 3.58
C ARG A 68 9.86 14.12 3.79
N ALA A 69 8.94 14.42 4.70
CA ALA A 69 7.69 13.67 4.87
C ALA A 69 6.68 14.08 3.80
N ILE A 70 5.97 13.11 3.23
CA ILE A 70 4.94 13.32 2.19
C ILE A 70 3.69 12.53 2.58
N ALA A 71 2.53 13.18 2.51
CA ALA A 71 1.25 12.52 2.68
C ALA A 71 1.03 11.49 1.55
N LEU A 72 0.61 10.29 1.92
CA LEU A 72 0.37 9.20 0.97
C LEU A 72 -1.08 9.18 0.50
N ASP A 73 -2.00 9.59 1.38
CA ASP A 73 -3.44 9.64 1.11
C ASP A 73 -3.79 10.86 0.24
N PRO A 74 -4.38 10.68 -0.95
CA PRO A 74 -4.72 11.78 -1.85
C PRO A 74 -5.95 12.56 -1.41
N GLU A 75 -6.91 11.94 -0.72
CA GLU A 75 -8.21 12.54 -0.36
C GLU A 75 -8.72 12.08 1.02
N ALA A 76 -9.58 12.91 1.62
CA ALA A 76 -10.23 12.60 2.89
C ALA A 76 -11.13 11.36 2.74
N GLY A 77 -10.85 10.31 3.53
CA GLY A 77 -11.60 9.03 3.48
C GLY A 77 -10.91 7.92 2.68
N SER A 78 -9.78 8.22 2.01
CA SER A 78 -8.89 7.19 1.46
C SER A 78 -7.78 6.84 2.45
N GLY A 79 -7.46 5.54 2.58
CA GLY A 79 -6.38 5.06 3.45
C GLY A 79 -5.33 4.28 2.67
N ALA A 80 -4.06 4.67 2.81
CA ALA A 80 -2.91 4.00 2.18
C ALA A 80 -2.59 2.69 2.88
N GLU A 81 -2.97 1.56 2.31
CA GLU A 81 -2.97 0.23 2.92
C GLU A 81 -1.79 -0.63 2.45
N ALA A 82 -1.58 -1.73 3.19
CA ALA A 82 -0.79 -2.82 2.69
C ALA A 82 -1.48 -3.50 1.49
N PRO A 83 -0.72 -4.15 0.60
CA PRO A 83 0.73 -4.35 0.66
C PRO A 83 1.55 -3.16 0.13
N TRP A 84 2.83 -3.13 0.55
CA TRP A 84 3.78 -2.05 0.29
C TRP A 84 5.01 -2.59 -0.45
N ALA A 85 5.57 -1.81 -1.39
CA ALA A 85 6.88 -2.09 -2.00
C ALA A 85 7.71 -0.81 -2.21
N LEU A 86 9.01 -0.89 -1.95
CA LEU A 86 9.94 0.24 -2.15
C LEU A 86 11.03 -0.14 -3.16
N ALA A 87 11.27 0.73 -4.14
CA ALA A 87 12.39 0.63 -5.06
C ALA A 87 13.02 1.99 -5.32
N GLY A 88 14.23 2.20 -4.79
CA GLY A 88 14.91 3.48 -4.88
C GLY A 88 14.12 4.57 -4.15
N ARG A 89 13.54 5.52 -4.91
CA ARG A 89 12.72 6.63 -4.40
C ARG A 89 11.22 6.40 -4.53
N ARG A 90 10.80 5.29 -5.15
CA ARG A 90 9.40 5.01 -5.42
C ARG A 90 8.84 4.08 -4.36
N LEU A 91 7.67 4.44 -3.84
CA LEU A 91 6.88 3.64 -2.92
C LEU A 91 5.57 3.26 -3.62
N ALA A 92 5.32 1.96 -3.74
CA ALA A 92 4.05 1.41 -4.18
C ALA A 92 3.22 0.99 -2.96
N PHE A 93 1.93 1.31 -2.97
CA PHE A 93 1.00 1.04 -1.87
C PHE A 93 -0.43 0.94 -2.38
N ALA A 94 -1.25 0.18 -1.65
CA ALA A 94 -2.67 0.12 -1.94
C ALA A 94 -3.36 1.38 -1.38
N LEU A 95 -4.42 1.86 -2.03
CA LEU A 95 -5.35 2.83 -1.45
C LEU A 95 -6.73 2.22 -1.47
N GLY A 96 -7.37 2.15 -0.32
CA GLY A 96 -8.78 1.80 -0.20
C GLY A 96 -9.64 3.07 -0.09
N THR A 97 -10.73 3.15 -0.84
CA THR A 97 -11.86 4.03 -0.50
C THR A 97 -12.84 3.27 0.39
N TYR A 98 -13.27 3.88 1.49
CA TYR A 98 -14.20 3.25 2.43
C TYR A 98 -15.56 3.94 2.37
N GLU A 99 -16.58 3.24 1.86
CA GLU A 99 -17.98 3.51 2.23
C GLU A 99 -18.42 2.41 3.20
N GLY A 100 -18.62 2.76 4.48
CA GLY A 100 -19.00 1.80 5.51
C GLY A 100 -17.83 0.95 6.04
N THR A 101 -17.97 -0.38 6.02
CA THR A 101 -17.02 -1.31 6.69
C THR A 101 -16.12 -2.10 5.75
N GLU A 102 -16.32 -2.00 4.43
CA GLU A 102 -15.53 -2.70 3.43
C GLU A 102 -14.92 -1.69 2.45
N PRO A 103 -13.65 -1.88 2.03
CA PRO A 103 -13.06 -1.06 0.99
C PRO A 103 -13.78 -1.33 -0.34
N GLU A 104 -14.38 -0.29 -0.92
CA GLU A 104 -15.12 -0.40 -2.18
C GLU A 104 -14.21 -0.44 -3.38
N VAL A 105 -13.06 0.26 -3.36
CA VAL A 105 -12.10 0.24 -4.46
C VAL A 105 -10.69 0.25 -3.90
N GLU A 106 -9.89 -0.72 -4.32
CA GLU A 106 -8.45 -0.70 -4.07
C GLU A 106 -7.73 -0.23 -5.32
N PHE A 107 -6.84 0.76 -5.18
CA PHE A 107 -5.93 1.21 -6.24
C PHE A 107 -4.51 0.85 -5.83
N LEU A 108 -3.67 0.46 -6.78
CA LEU A 108 -2.23 0.55 -6.58
C LEU A 108 -1.77 1.95 -6.96
N ASN A 109 -1.23 2.68 -5.99
CA ASN A 109 -0.52 3.93 -6.23
C ASN A 109 0.98 3.74 -6.16
N VAL A 110 1.71 4.40 -7.06
CA VAL A 110 3.18 4.52 -7.01
C VAL A 110 3.53 5.98 -6.83
N ARG A 111 4.13 6.34 -5.69
CA ARG A 111 4.53 7.72 -5.37
C ARG A 111 6.04 7.84 -5.27
N ASN A 112 6.57 8.95 -5.77
CA ASN A 112 7.97 9.30 -5.63
C ASN A 112 8.19 10.05 -4.32
N LEU A 113 8.85 9.41 -3.36
CA LEU A 113 9.12 10.00 -2.04
C LEU A 113 10.19 11.11 -2.06
N ALA A 114 10.91 11.29 -3.16
CA ALA A 114 11.84 12.41 -3.28
C ALA A 114 11.12 13.70 -3.69
N THR A 115 10.12 13.60 -4.56
CA THR A 115 9.40 14.77 -5.11
C THR A 115 8.00 14.96 -4.54
N GLY A 116 7.44 13.91 -3.96
CA GLY A 116 6.03 13.83 -3.57
C GLY A 116 5.06 13.55 -4.71
N ARG A 117 5.54 13.43 -5.96
CA ARG A 117 4.68 13.22 -7.13
C ARG A 117 4.07 11.82 -7.13
N LEU A 118 2.77 11.73 -7.39
CA LEU A 118 2.13 10.48 -7.78
C LEU A 118 2.53 10.14 -9.22
N GLU A 119 3.12 8.97 -9.43
CA GLU A 119 3.68 8.55 -10.73
C GLU A 119 2.86 7.42 -11.39
N ALA A 120 2.02 6.70 -10.65
CA ALA A 120 1.07 5.76 -11.23
C ALA A 120 -0.14 5.56 -10.32
N THR A 121 -1.29 5.29 -10.95
CA THR A 121 -2.50 4.75 -10.32
C THR A 121 -3.00 3.61 -11.19
N ALA A 122 -3.17 2.43 -10.62
CA ALA A 122 -3.74 1.28 -11.30
C ALA A 122 -4.93 0.74 -10.52
N LEU A 123 -6.08 0.67 -11.16
CA LEU A 123 -7.30 0.10 -10.60
C LEU A 123 -7.13 -1.39 -10.32
N THR A 124 -7.86 -1.93 -9.35
CA THR A 124 -7.98 -3.38 -9.13
C THR A 124 -9.21 -3.99 -9.83
N GLN A 125 -10.14 -3.17 -10.35
CA GLN A 125 -11.52 -3.62 -10.65
C GLN A 125 -11.93 -3.76 -12.12
N ASP A 126 -11.12 -3.36 -13.10
CA ASP A 126 -11.60 -3.23 -14.50
C ASP A 126 -11.86 -4.54 -15.26
N VAL A 127 -11.90 -5.69 -14.58
CA VAL A 127 -12.04 -7.00 -15.25
C VAL A 127 -13.50 -7.39 -15.44
N VAL A 128 -14.46 -6.69 -14.82
CA VAL A 128 -15.88 -7.04 -14.86
C VAL A 128 -16.71 -5.85 -15.34
N PRO A 129 -17.55 -5.99 -16.39
CA PRO A 129 -18.41 -4.91 -16.88
C PRO A 129 -19.25 -4.30 -15.76
N PRO A 130 -19.53 -2.98 -15.80
CA PRO A 130 -20.27 -2.28 -14.74
C PRO A 130 -21.65 -2.90 -14.44
N ASP A 131 -22.25 -3.59 -15.42
CA ASP A 131 -23.58 -4.19 -15.31
C ASP A 131 -23.56 -5.68 -14.93
N ASP A 132 -22.39 -6.30 -14.71
CA ASP A 132 -22.32 -7.70 -14.30
C ASP A 132 -22.47 -7.82 -12.77
N PRO A 133 -23.51 -8.50 -12.26
CA PRO A 133 -23.73 -8.70 -10.82
C PRO A 133 -22.62 -9.53 -10.14
N ARG A 134 -21.67 -10.07 -10.92
CA ARG A 134 -20.44 -10.71 -10.46
C ARG A 134 -19.26 -9.75 -10.41
N ARG A 135 -19.47 -8.43 -10.39
CA ARG A 135 -18.42 -7.46 -10.08
C ARG A 135 -17.86 -7.80 -8.70
N ARG A 136 -16.74 -8.52 -8.69
CA ARG A 136 -16.13 -9.05 -7.48
C ARG A 136 -15.00 -8.11 -7.07
N PHE A 137 -15.05 -7.67 -5.83
CA PHE A 137 -14.00 -6.86 -5.23
C PHE A 137 -12.70 -7.67 -5.17
N LEU A 138 -11.73 -7.29 -6.01
CA LEU A 138 -10.38 -7.84 -5.93
C LEU A 138 -9.59 -7.01 -4.92
N ARG A 139 -9.08 -7.67 -3.89
CA ARG A 139 -8.16 -7.09 -2.92
C ARG A 139 -6.73 -7.29 -3.38
N LEU A 140 -5.93 -6.24 -3.31
CA LEU A 140 -4.51 -6.25 -3.56
C LEU A 140 -3.82 -7.06 -2.46
N THR A 141 -3.17 -8.14 -2.86
CA THR A 141 -2.56 -9.11 -1.93
C THR A 141 -1.04 -9.06 -1.94
N ASP A 142 -0.45 -8.68 -3.07
CA ASP A 142 0.99 -8.63 -3.26
C ASP A 142 1.36 -7.56 -4.28
N VAL A 143 2.51 -6.92 -4.08
CA VAL A 143 3.04 -5.90 -4.99
C VAL A 143 4.56 -6.01 -5.06
N VAL A 144 5.08 -5.90 -6.28
CA VAL A 144 6.50 -5.73 -6.54
C VAL A 144 6.75 -4.49 -7.37
N LEU A 145 7.89 -3.84 -7.10
CA LEU A 145 8.29 -2.60 -7.74
C LEU A 145 9.77 -2.67 -8.13
N ALA A 146 10.07 -2.45 -9.40
CA ALA A 146 11.42 -2.38 -9.93
C ALA A 146 11.97 -0.95 -9.83
N ARG A 147 13.30 -0.80 -9.83
CA ARG A 147 13.96 0.51 -9.65
C ARG A 147 13.64 1.49 -10.77
N ASP A 148 13.40 1.00 -11.97
CA ASP A 148 13.04 1.79 -13.15
C ASP A 148 11.56 2.20 -13.20
N GLY A 149 10.76 1.80 -12.21
CA GLY A 149 9.35 2.18 -12.11
C GLY A 149 8.39 1.19 -12.76
N ARG A 150 8.86 0.03 -13.21
CA ARG A 150 7.97 -1.09 -13.56
C ARG A 150 7.43 -1.74 -12.30
N PHE A 151 6.19 -2.18 -12.33
CA PHE A 151 5.55 -2.83 -11.20
C PHE A 151 4.67 -3.98 -11.66
N ALA A 152 4.39 -4.88 -10.72
CA ALA A 152 3.34 -5.88 -10.87
C ALA A 152 2.66 -6.08 -9.53
N PHE A 153 1.38 -6.41 -9.57
CA PHE A 153 0.61 -6.71 -8.36
C PHE A 153 -0.39 -7.82 -8.62
N LEU A 154 -0.73 -8.51 -7.53
CA LEU A 154 -1.78 -9.53 -7.50
C LEU A 154 -3.00 -8.94 -6.80
N ALA A 155 -4.12 -8.94 -7.50
CA ALA A 155 -5.42 -8.62 -6.92
C ALA A 155 -6.28 -9.89 -6.94
N CYS A 156 -6.78 -10.31 -5.78
CA CYS A 156 -7.52 -11.56 -5.62
C CYS A 156 -8.88 -11.30 -4.99
N GLU A 157 -9.87 -12.10 -5.34
CA GLU A 157 -11.12 -12.17 -4.59
C GLU A 157 -10.82 -12.50 -3.11
N SER A 158 -11.59 -11.91 -2.20
CA SER A 158 -11.31 -12.01 -0.76
C SER A 158 -11.22 -13.47 -0.27
N GLU A 159 -10.45 -13.68 0.79
CA GLU A 159 -10.00 -14.97 1.32
C GLU A 159 -11.10 -15.97 1.71
N TYR A 160 -12.36 -15.54 1.69
CA TYR A 160 -13.53 -16.37 1.98
C TYR A 160 -13.92 -17.29 0.81
N ALA A 161 -13.43 -17.04 -0.41
CA ALA A 161 -13.74 -17.86 -1.58
C ALA A 161 -12.65 -18.91 -1.83
N ARG A 162 -12.83 -20.14 -1.31
CA ARG A 162 -12.13 -21.30 -1.89
C ARG A 162 -12.48 -21.35 -3.38
N GLY A 163 -11.49 -21.17 -4.27
CA GLY A 163 -11.69 -21.11 -5.72
C GLY A 163 -11.82 -19.71 -6.33
N GLY A 164 -11.48 -18.65 -5.58
CA GLY A 164 -11.51 -17.28 -6.08
C GLY A 164 -10.56 -17.00 -7.25
N VAL A 165 -10.88 -15.96 -8.01
CA VAL A 165 -10.04 -15.45 -9.12
C VAL A 165 -8.95 -14.52 -8.58
N CYS A 166 -7.74 -14.67 -9.10
CA CYS A 166 -6.68 -13.69 -8.94
C CYS A 166 -6.27 -13.14 -10.29
N VAL A 167 -5.94 -11.86 -10.35
CA VAL A 167 -5.46 -11.19 -11.55
C VAL A 167 -4.05 -10.69 -11.28
N LEU A 168 -3.13 -11.06 -12.17
CA LEU A 168 -1.80 -10.46 -12.21
C LEU A 168 -1.84 -9.27 -13.16
N ARG A 169 -1.68 -8.08 -12.61
CA ARG A 169 -1.55 -6.82 -13.36
C ARG A 169 -0.10 -6.38 -13.36
N ARG A 170 0.36 -5.80 -14.46
CA ARG A 170 1.69 -5.20 -14.57
C ARG A 170 1.61 -3.85 -15.25
N GLY A 171 2.48 -2.94 -14.88
CA GLY A 171 2.50 -1.62 -15.46
C GLY A 171 3.88 -0.98 -15.34
N MET A 172 3.94 0.25 -15.82
CA MET A 172 5.08 1.13 -15.67
C MET A 172 4.55 2.48 -15.20
N VAL A 173 5.32 3.17 -14.36
CA VAL A 173 5.01 4.57 -14.00
C VAL A 173 4.78 5.42 -15.24
N ASP A 174 3.86 6.37 -15.13
CA ASP A 174 3.42 7.24 -16.22
C ASP A 174 2.76 6.48 -17.41
N THR A 175 2.41 5.18 -17.25
CA THR A 175 1.65 4.38 -18.22
C THR A 175 0.49 3.62 -17.53
N PRO A 176 -0.65 3.40 -18.20
CA PRO A 176 -1.71 2.54 -17.68
C PRO A 176 -1.18 1.12 -17.41
N ALA A 177 -1.63 0.50 -16.32
CA ALA A 177 -1.35 -0.92 -16.08
C ALA A 177 -2.15 -1.79 -17.05
N GLU A 178 -1.53 -2.86 -17.51
CA GLU A 178 -2.16 -3.84 -18.39
C GLU A 178 -2.50 -5.11 -17.62
N ASP A 179 -3.66 -5.67 -17.93
CA ASP A 179 -4.02 -7.02 -17.54
C ASP A 179 -3.17 -8.03 -18.32
N VAL A 180 -2.46 -8.87 -17.59
CA VAL A 180 -1.56 -9.87 -18.20
C VAL A 180 -2.19 -11.24 -18.16
N LEU A 181 -2.82 -11.56 -17.03
CA LEU A 181 -3.25 -12.90 -16.75
C LEU A 181 -4.34 -12.92 -15.70
N ILE A 182 -5.48 -13.52 -16.06
CA ILE A 182 -6.51 -13.94 -15.13
C ILE A 182 -6.17 -15.37 -14.70
N VAL A 183 -5.82 -15.54 -13.43
CA VAL A 183 -5.52 -16.84 -12.83
C VAL A 183 -6.77 -17.32 -12.10
N ARG A 184 -7.46 -18.30 -12.70
CA ARG A 184 -8.45 -19.11 -11.97
C ARG A 184 -7.68 -20.14 -11.14
N ALA A 185 -7.90 -20.17 -9.83
CA ALA A 185 -7.14 -21.01 -8.90
C ALA A 185 -7.15 -22.51 -9.31
N PRO A 186 -6.03 -23.22 -9.09
CA PRO A 186 -5.57 -23.57 -7.74
C PRO A 186 -4.68 -22.50 -7.09
N LEU A 187 -4.72 -22.49 -5.76
CA LEU A 187 -4.25 -21.45 -4.83
C LEU A 187 -2.91 -20.80 -5.25
N ILE A 188 -2.92 -19.49 -5.50
CA ILE A 188 -1.68 -18.69 -5.51
C ILE A 188 -1.19 -18.60 -4.06
N ARG A 189 0.10 -18.91 -3.83
CA ARG A 189 0.68 -18.75 -2.50
C ARG A 189 0.74 -17.26 -2.16
N ARG A 190 0.17 -16.87 -1.01
CA ARG A 190 0.24 -15.49 -0.49
C ARG A 190 1.68 -15.02 -0.43
N ARG A 191 1.91 -13.74 -0.75
CA ARG A 191 3.24 -13.10 -0.66
C ARG A 191 4.32 -13.85 -1.44
N SER A 192 3.97 -14.42 -2.59
CA SER A 192 4.91 -15.18 -3.44
C SER A 192 5.39 -14.40 -4.66
N LEU A 193 4.87 -13.19 -4.87
CA LEU A 193 5.27 -12.32 -5.97
C LEU A 193 6.69 -11.82 -5.72
N THR A 194 7.58 -12.06 -6.68
CA THR A 194 9.00 -11.72 -6.58
C THR A 194 9.52 -11.20 -7.90
N LEU A 195 10.43 -10.22 -7.84
CA LEU A 195 11.18 -9.82 -9.03
C LEU A 195 12.28 -10.82 -9.32
N SER A 196 12.49 -11.10 -10.60
CA SER A 196 13.73 -11.73 -11.08
C SER A 196 14.95 -10.87 -10.72
N ALA A 197 16.13 -11.49 -10.65
CA ALA A 197 17.39 -10.79 -10.39
C ALA A 197 17.67 -9.68 -11.42
N SER A 198 17.29 -9.91 -12.69
CA SER A 198 17.39 -8.90 -13.76
C SER A 198 16.31 -7.82 -13.70
N GLN A 199 15.33 -7.94 -12.81
CA GLN A 199 14.13 -7.09 -12.73
C GLN A 199 13.37 -6.99 -14.05
N ARG A 200 13.46 -7.98 -14.94
CA ARG A 200 12.77 -7.99 -16.24
C ARG A 200 11.51 -8.85 -16.26
N SER A 201 11.36 -9.71 -15.27
CA SER A 201 10.18 -10.55 -15.08
C SER A 201 9.79 -10.60 -13.61
N VAL A 202 8.52 -10.90 -13.39
CA VAL A 202 7.95 -11.23 -12.10
C VAL A 202 7.70 -12.74 -12.04
N GLY A 203 7.92 -13.34 -10.88
CA GLY A 203 7.60 -14.73 -10.61
C GLY A 203 6.65 -14.88 -9.42
N TRP A 204 5.83 -15.92 -9.44
CA TRP A 204 4.93 -16.28 -8.35
C TRP A 204 4.82 -17.81 -8.22
N THR A 205 4.26 -18.29 -7.12
CA THR A 205 3.98 -19.73 -6.95
C THR A 205 2.49 -19.97 -7.07
N GLN A 206 2.12 -20.84 -8.01
CA GLN A 206 0.75 -21.28 -8.26
C GLN A 206 0.72 -22.79 -8.24
N ASP A 207 -0.10 -23.37 -7.37
CA ASP A 207 -0.27 -24.84 -7.28
C ASP A 207 1.07 -25.58 -7.09
N GLY A 208 1.91 -25.08 -6.18
CA GLY A 208 3.26 -25.61 -5.93
C GLY A 208 4.27 -25.40 -7.05
N ARG A 209 3.87 -24.85 -8.20
CA ARG A 209 4.74 -24.61 -9.36
C ARG A 209 5.11 -23.14 -9.45
N ARG A 210 6.38 -22.89 -9.78
CA ARG A 210 6.86 -21.53 -10.07
C ARG A 210 6.37 -21.10 -11.45
N ARG A 211 5.78 -19.92 -11.52
CA ARG A 211 5.36 -19.24 -12.75
C ARG A 211 6.12 -17.94 -12.89
N SER A 212 6.16 -17.41 -14.11
CA SER A 212 6.75 -16.11 -14.39
C SER A 212 6.11 -15.44 -15.59
N ALA A 213 6.11 -14.11 -15.59
CA ALA A 213 5.71 -13.28 -16.71
C ALA A 213 6.70 -12.11 -16.88
N PRO A 214 6.96 -11.63 -18.10
CA PRO A 214 7.80 -10.45 -18.28
C PRO A 214 7.14 -9.21 -17.67
N LEU A 215 7.93 -8.22 -17.29
CA LEU A 215 7.44 -6.86 -17.02
C LEU A 215 7.41 -6.07 -18.34
N PRO A 216 6.66 -4.95 -18.41
CA PRO A 216 6.66 -4.09 -19.58
C PRO A 216 8.08 -3.65 -19.95
N ARG A 217 8.32 -3.34 -21.23
CA ARG A 217 9.59 -2.76 -21.66
C ARG A 217 9.56 -1.26 -21.41
N VAL A 218 10.71 -0.70 -21.04
CA VAL A 218 10.89 0.76 -20.97
C VAL A 218 10.88 1.29 -22.41
N PRO A 219 10.05 2.30 -22.74
CA PRO A 219 10.17 3.01 -24.03
C PRO A 219 11.58 3.61 -24.14
N GLY A 220 12.26 3.32 -25.25
CA GLY A 220 13.60 3.82 -25.57
C GLY A 220 13.57 5.15 -26.29
#